data_AF-A0A2E6TFJ1-F1
#
_entry.id   AF-A0A2E6TFJ1-F1
#
_cell.length_a   1.000
_cell.length_b   1.000
_cell.length_c   1.000
_cell.angle_alpha   90.00
_cell.angle_beta   90.00
_cell.angle_gamma   90.00
#
_symmetry.space_group_name_H-M   'P 1'
#
loop_
_entity.id
_entity.type
_entity.pdbx_description
1 polymer ?
#
loop_
_entity_poly.entity_id
_entity_poly.type
_entity_poly.pdbx_seq_one_letter_code
_entity_poly.pdbx_strand_id
1 'polypeptide(L)'
;MAGWSCSKDYSDVVEDWKDDGWRLVEEFGETGDYSHYTELKSEEAPFVEAAWSIGGKRETKLFEQGSKRYLVLHFKKADGDVFAVVMSKRK
;
A
#
# COMPACT_ATOMS: atom_id res chain seq x y z
N MET A 1 18.00 -22.06 -15.80
CA MET A 1 17.93 -21.86 -14.33
C MET A 1 17.02 -20.67 -14.09
N ALA A 2 15.78 -20.90 -13.65
CA ALA A 2 14.84 -19.85 -13.25
C ALA A 2 14.93 -19.68 -11.72
N GLY A 3 14.82 -18.52 -11.11
CA GLY A 3 14.59 -17.18 -11.65
C GLY A 3 15.15 -16.15 -10.66
N TRP A 4 15.62 -15.03 -11.21
CA TRP A 4 15.81 -13.82 -10.42
C TRP A 4 14.44 -13.42 -9.86
N SER A 5 14.28 -13.52 -8.55
CA SER A 5 13.27 -12.70 -7.89
C SER A 5 13.79 -11.27 -8.03
N CYS A 6 13.31 -10.54 -9.04
CA CYS A 6 13.47 -9.10 -9.08
C CYS A 6 12.67 -8.56 -7.90
N SER A 7 13.35 -8.25 -6.79
CA SER A 7 12.79 -7.30 -5.86
C SER A 7 12.56 -5.99 -6.62
N LYS A 8 11.37 -5.42 -6.44
CA LYS A 8 10.99 -4.16 -7.07
C LYS A 8 11.02 -3.06 -6.01
N ASP A 9 11.43 -1.86 -6.42
CA ASP A 9 11.30 -0.65 -5.61
C ASP A 9 9.83 -0.19 -5.66
N TYR A 10 9.27 0.13 -4.50
CA TYR A 10 7.88 0.58 -4.38
C TYR A 10 7.71 2.06 -4.77
N SER A 11 8.81 2.82 -4.86
CA SER A 11 8.80 4.22 -5.25
C SER A 11 8.11 4.44 -6.59
N ASP A 12 8.40 3.60 -7.58
CA ASP A 12 7.83 3.72 -8.93
C ASP A 12 6.30 3.59 -8.90
N VAL A 13 5.78 2.64 -8.13
CA VAL A 13 4.33 2.47 -7.94
C VAL A 13 3.72 3.71 -7.28
N VAL A 14 4.40 4.28 -6.28
CA VAL A 14 3.91 5.48 -5.58
C VAL A 14 3.95 6.72 -6.48
N GLU A 15 4.97 6.88 -7.31
CA GLU A 15 5.06 7.97 -8.28
C GLU A 15 3.98 7.87 -9.36
N ASP A 16 3.69 6.69 -9.90
CA ASP A 16 2.58 6.48 -10.85
C ASP A 16 1.25 6.98 -10.28
N TRP A 17 0.97 6.68 -9.00
CA TRP A 17 -0.23 7.16 -8.33
C TRP A 17 -0.22 8.66 -8.05
N LYS A 18 0.95 9.25 -7.77
CA LYS A 18 1.09 10.70 -7.61
C LYS A 18 0.80 11.43 -8.91
N ASP A 19 1.26 10.90 -10.03
CA ASP A 19 0.98 11.43 -11.37
C ASP A 19 -0.51 11.35 -11.70
N ASP A 20 -1.21 10.31 -11.21
CA ASP A 20 -2.66 10.18 -11.25
C ASP A 20 -3.41 11.12 -10.27
N GLY A 21 -2.69 11.97 -9.55
CA GLY A 21 -3.23 12.99 -8.64
C GLY A 21 -3.53 12.50 -7.23
N TRP A 22 -3.04 11.33 -6.84
CA TRP A 22 -3.06 10.89 -5.45
C TRP A 22 -1.93 11.53 -4.66
N ARG A 23 -2.08 11.59 -3.34
CA ARG A 23 -1.08 12.15 -2.43
C ARG A 23 -0.76 11.15 -1.36
N LEU A 24 0.52 10.89 -1.16
CA LEU A 24 1.02 10.07 -0.05
C LEU A 24 0.51 10.63 1.28
N VAL A 25 -0.04 9.76 2.12
CA VAL A 25 -0.56 10.09 3.45
C VAL A 25 0.33 9.51 4.53
N GLU A 26 0.57 8.19 4.47
CA GLU A 26 1.24 7.45 5.54
C GLU A 26 1.79 6.13 4.99
N GLU A 27 2.87 5.65 5.59
CA GLU A 27 3.47 4.33 5.34
C GLU A 27 3.44 3.53 6.64
N PHE A 28 3.12 2.24 6.56
CA PHE A 28 3.02 1.35 7.71
C PHE A 28 3.86 0.09 7.51
N GLY A 29 4.51 -0.35 8.59
CA GLY A 29 5.44 -1.48 8.54
C GLY A 29 6.84 -1.06 8.12
N GLU A 30 7.67 -2.05 7.84
CA GLU A 30 9.04 -1.83 7.36
C GLU A 30 9.05 -1.84 5.84
N THR A 31 9.30 -0.68 5.24
CA THR A 31 9.40 -0.54 3.78
C THR A 31 10.65 -1.23 3.24
N GLY A 32 10.58 -1.62 1.96
CA GLY A 32 11.71 -2.20 1.27
C GLY A 32 11.28 -2.97 0.04
N ASP A 33 12.22 -3.80 -0.43
CA ASP A 33 12.05 -4.69 -1.57
C ASP A 33 10.80 -5.58 -1.44
N TYR A 34 9.97 -5.57 -2.48
CA TYR A 34 8.74 -6.36 -2.52
C TYR A 34 8.72 -7.33 -3.70
N SER A 35 7.95 -8.42 -3.53
CA SER A 35 7.76 -9.45 -4.55
C SER A 35 6.53 -9.19 -5.43
N HIS A 36 5.46 -8.69 -4.82
CA HIS A 36 4.24 -8.23 -5.48
C HIS A 36 3.50 -7.23 -4.59
N TYR A 37 2.58 -6.48 -5.17
CA TYR A 37 1.71 -5.57 -4.44
C TYR A 37 0.26 -5.73 -4.88
N THR A 38 -0.67 -5.30 -4.03
CA THR A 38 -2.10 -5.19 -4.34
C THR A 38 -2.61 -3.80 -3.99
N GLU A 39 -3.63 -3.35 -4.70
CA GLU A 39 -4.33 -2.09 -4.41
C GLU A 39 -5.70 -2.36 -3.81
N LEU A 40 -6.06 -1.57 -2.80
CA LEU A 40 -7.38 -1.53 -2.20
C LEU A 40 -7.91 -0.11 -2.29
N LYS A 41 -8.91 0.08 -3.16
CA LYS A 41 -9.68 1.32 -3.30
C LYS A 41 -11.15 0.97 -3.44
N SER A 42 -12.02 1.80 -2.86
CA SER A 42 -13.46 1.71 -3.07
C SER A 42 -14.04 3.11 -3.14
N GLU A 43 -14.93 3.35 -4.08
CA GLU A 43 -15.61 4.65 -4.17
C GLU A 43 -16.85 4.73 -3.27
N GLU A 44 -17.41 3.57 -2.94
CA GLU A 44 -18.68 3.43 -2.23
C GLU A 44 -18.51 3.05 -0.76
N ALA A 45 -17.40 2.39 -0.40
CA ALA A 45 -17.19 1.96 0.98
C ALA A 45 -17.00 3.16 1.92
N PRO A 46 -17.59 3.15 3.12
CA PRO A 46 -17.40 4.24 4.08
C PRO A 46 -15.98 4.26 4.69
N PHE A 47 -15.26 3.13 4.65
CA PHE A 47 -13.90 3.01 5.16
C PHE A 47 -13.04 2.13 4.25
N VAL A 48 -11.73 2.34 4.29
CA VAL A 48 -10.72 1.43 3.72
C VAL A 48 -9.77 0.98 4.83
N GLU A 49 -9.43 -0.31 4.86
CA GLU A 49 -8.50 -0.88 5.85
C GLU A 49 -7.07 -0.94 5.28
N ALA A 50 -6.15 -0.24 5.92
CA ALA A 50 -4.73 -0.51 5.79
C ALA A 50 -4.35 -1.64 6.74
N ALA A 51 -3.55 -2.58 6.25
CA ALA A 51 -3.12 -3.75 7.01
C ALA A 51 -1.66 -4.04 6.70
N TRP A 52 -0.85 -4.29 7.70
CA TRP A 52 0.57 -4.57 7.52
C TRP A 52 1.01 -5.63 8.52
N SER A 53 2.22 -6.16 8.38
CA SER A 53 2.79 -7.06 9.37
C SER A 53 4.26 -6.79 9.63
N ILE A 54 4.67 -7.02 10.87
CA ILE A 54 6.07 -6.91 11.31
C ILE A 54 6.40 -8.18 12.10
N GLY A 55 7.36 -8.97 11.63
CA GLY A 55 7.71 -10.25 12.21
C GLY A 55 6.52 -11.22 12.24
N GLY A 56 5.67 -11.21 11.21
CA GLY A 56 4.48 -12.05 11.10
C GLY A 56 3.28 -11.61 11.95
N LYS A 57 3.39 -10.53 12.73
CA LYS A 57 2.27 -9.97 13.50
C LYS A 57 1.50 -8.97 12.66
N ARG A 58 0.21 -9.21 12.44
CA ARG A 58 -0.68 -8.34 11.65
C ARG A 58 -1.19 -7.18 12.48
N GLU A 59 -1.11 -5.99 11.90
CA GLU A 59 -1.65 -4.73 12.40
C GLU A 59 -2.60 -4.12 11.35
N THR A 60 -3.59 -3.33 11.78
CA THR A 60 -4.54 -2.67 10.87
C THR A 60 -4.91 -1.26 11.31
N LYS A 61 -5.31 -0.41 10.35
CA LYS A 61 -5.83 0.94 10.58
C LYS A 61 -6.92 1.26 9.56
N LEU A 62 -8.07 1.76 10.03
CA LEU A 62 -9.19 2.18 9.19
C LEU A 62 -9.07 3.64 8.79
N PHE A 63 -9.37 3.93 7.52
CA PHE A 63 -9.41 5.27 6.94
C PHE A 63 -10.84 5.59 6.49
N GLU A 64 -11.45 6.59 7.10
CA GLU A 64 -12.81 7.04 6.79
C GLU A 64 -12.88 7.81 5.47
N GLN A 65 -13.81 7.42 4.59
CA GLN A 65 -14.00 8.02 3.27
C GLN A 65 -15.09 9.10 3.27
N GLY A 66 -14.76 10.28 3.79
CA GLY A 66 -15.63 11.46 3.76
C GLY A 66 -15.39 12.36 2.55
N SER A 67 -14.66 13.45 2.77
CA SER A 67 -14.29 14.45 1.75
C SER A 67 -13.12 14.03 0.84
N LYS A 68 -12.45 12.92 1.18
CA LYS A 68 -11.35 12.33 0.42
C LYS A 68 -11.65 10.85 0.17
N ARG A 69 -11.10 10.32 -0.91
CA ARG A 69 -10.96 8.89 -1.15
C ARG A 69 -9.58 8.44 -0.67
N TYR A 70 -9.51 7.22 -0.15
CA TYR A 70 -8.27 6.59 0.24
C TYR A 70 -7.98 5.38 -0.64
N LEU A 71 -6.70 5.22 -0.95
CA LEU A 71 -6.11 4.08 -1.64
C LEU A 71 -5.10 3.47 -0.68
N VAL A 72 -5.14 2.17 -0.50
CA VAL A 72 -4.11 1.44 0.22
C VAL A 72 -3.37 0.53 -0.76
N LEU A 73 -2.05 0.62 -0.75
CA LEU A 73 -1.16 -0.25 -1.50
C LEU A 73 -0.48 -1.19 -0.50
N HIS A 74 -0.69 -2.49 -0.67
CA HIS A 74 -0.10 -3.53 0.17
C HIS A 74 1.06 -4.17 -0.58
N PHE A 75 2.27 -4.06 -0.06
CA PHE A 75 3.48 -4.61 -0.65
C PHE A 75 3.96 -5.82 0.15
N LYS A 76 3.99 -6.99 -0.48
CA LYS A 76 4.44 -8.22 0.17
C LYS A 76 5.93 -8.45 -0.05
N LYS A 77 6.67 -8.45 1.05
CA LYS A 77 8.10 -8.72 1.13
C LYS A 77 8.40 -10.21 0.96
N ALA A 78 9.68 -10.53 0.73
CA ALA A 78 10.15 -11.90 0.55
C ALA A 78 10.08 -12.75 1.84
N ASP A 79 10.21 -12.11 3.01
CA ASP A 79 10.06 -12.73 4.34
C ASP A 79 8.59 -13.05 4.70
N GLY A 80 7.64 -12.62 3.84
CA GLY A 80 6.21 -12.82 4.03
C GLY A 80 5.52 -11.66 4.76
N ASP A 81 6.27 -10.69 5.27
CA ASP A 81 5.69 -9.49 5.85
C ASP A 81 5.11 -8.57 4.78
N VAL A 82 4.21 -7.69 5.21
CA VAL A 82 3.54 -6.71 4.35
C VAL A 82 3.77 -5.33 4.92
N PHE A 83 4.21 -4.38 4.10
CA PHE A 83 4.09 -2.96 4.41
C PHE A 83 2.95 -2.34 3.58
N ALA A 84 2.32 -1.31 4.14
CA ALA A 84 1.19 -0.64 3.50
C ALA A 84 1.52 0.83 3.24
N VAL A 85 1.22 1.31 2.04
CA VAL A 85 1.30 2.73 1.68
C VAL A 85 -0.12 3.26 1.49
N VAL A 86 -0.47 4.32 2.21
CA VAL A 86 -1.78 4.95 2.13
C VAL A 86 -1.68 6.25 1.36
N MET A 87 -2.57 6.39 0.39
CA MET A 87 -2.67 7.59 -0.44
C MET A 87 -4.08 8.15 -0.39
N SER A 88 -4.22 9.44 -0.66
CA SER A 88 -5.51 10.12 -0.71
C SER A 88 -5.70 10.96 -1.96
N LYS A 89 -6.95 11.07 -2.41
CA LYS A 89 -7.35 11.95 -3.50
C LYS A 89 -8.62 12.70 -3.08
N ARG A 90 -8.73 13.99 -3.43
CA ARG A 90 -9.97 14.74 -3.20
C ARG A 90 -11.06 14.17 -4.11
N LYS A 91 -12.29 14.11 -3.60
CA LYS A 91 -13.47 13.81 -4.40
C LYS A 91 -13.76 14.94 -5.38
#